data_AF-A0A924B121-F1
#
_entry.id   AF-A0A924B121-F1
#
_cell.length_a   1.000
_cell.length_b   1.000
_cell.length_c   1.000
_cell.angle_alpha   90.00
_cell.angle_beta   90.00
_cell.angle_gamma   90.00
#
_symmetry.space_group_name_H-M   'P 1'
#
loop_
_entity.id
_entity.type
_entity.pdbx_description
1 polymer ?
#
loop_
_entity_poly.entity_id
_entity_poly.type
_entity_poly.pdbx_seq_one_letter_code
_entity_poly.pdbx_strand_id
1 'polypeptide(L)'
;MRAGKELNLRIATEVFGYEVKPHNGELYEFRPQGNCPLRNYSTEMEYAWEVAAFMKVTLIPIVGDHWFAFIGSADNAGWESPQAVLEFLNAGVFSVAGAAVNINPCLAICTAAIKMVEKKKRLETALSELTPPPEIQLPENADVH
;
A
#
# COMPACT_ATOMS: atom_id res chain seq x y z
N MET A 1 17.39 -0.77 -13.46
CA MET A 1 16.76 0.48 -12.98
C MET A 1 17.47 0.93 -11.70
N ARG A 2 17.60 2.23 -11.43
CA ARG A 2 18.11 2.69 -10.11
C ARG A 2 17.07 2.34 -9.04
N ALA A 3 17.50 1.81 -7.89
CA ALA A 3 16.60 1.30 -6.83
C ALA A 3 15.48 2.29 -6.41
N GLY A 4 15.76 3.59 -6.39
CA GLY A 4 14.75 4.61 -6.07
C GLY A 4 13.62 4.74 -7.12
N LYS A 5 13.93 4.53 -8.41
CA LYS A 5 12.91 4.62 -9.48
C LYS A 5 11.94 3.45 -9.45
N GLU A 6 12.38 2.28 -9.01
CA GLU A 6 11.54 1.09 -8.88
C GLU A 6 10.50 1.29 -7.77
N LEU A 7 10.91 1.80 -6.61
CA LEU A 7 9.98 2.11 -5.53
C LEU A 7 8.94 3.16 -5.98
N ASN A 8 9.36 4.23 -6.66
CA ASN A 8 8.44 5.25 -7.16
C ASN A 8 7.40 4.68 -8.13
N LEU A 9 7.84 3.80 -9.04
CA LEU A 9 6.97 3.09 -9.97
C LEU A 9 5.92 2.25 -9.22
N ARG A 10 6.36 1.46 -8.23
CA ARG A 10 5.46 0.63 -7.42
C ARG A 10 4.46 1.46 -6.62
N ILE A 11 4.86 2.63 -6.12
CA ILE A 11 3.93 3.55 -5.45
C ILE A 11 2.86 4.03 -6.42
N ALA A 12 3.25 4.54 -7.59
CA ALA A 12 2.29 5.01 -8.60
C ALA A 12 1.30 3.91 -9.00
N THR A 13 1.78 2.70 -9.27
CA THR A 13 0.94 1.61 -9.79
C THR A 13 0.18 0.85 -8.71
N GLU A 14 0.82 0.52 -7.59
CA GLU A 14 0.23 -0.37 -6.57
C GLU A 14 -0.48 0.37 -5.44
N VAL A 15 -0.05 1.60 -5.10
CA VAL A 15 -0.71 2.40 -4.06
C VAL A 15 -1.81 3.24 -4.69
N PHE A 16 -1.48 4.01 -5.73
CA PHE A 16 -2.45 4.91 -6.35
C PHE A 16 -3.27 4.28 -7.48
N GLY A 17 -2.85 3.12 -8.01
CA GLY A 17 -3.54 2.48 -9.14
C GLY A 17 -3.35 3.21 -10.48
N TYR A 18 -2.33 4.06 -10.59
CA TYR A 18 -2.07 4.80 -11.82
C TYR A 18 -1.43 3.91 -12.88
N GLU A 19 -1.76 4.18 -14.14
CA GLU A 19 -1.04 3.60 -15.25
C GLU A 19 0.28 4.37 -15.45
N VAL A 20 1.40 3.66 -15.53
CA VAL A 20 2.72 4.26 -15.78
C VAL A 20 3.28 3.73 -17.09
N LYS A 21 3.53 4.63 -18.05
CA LYS A 21 4.04 4.30 -19.38
C LYS A 21 5.19 5.22 -19.79
N PRO A 22 6.11 4.75 -20.66
CA PRO A 22 7.11 5.62 -21.25
C PRO A 22 6.45 6.64 -22.19
N HIS A 23 6.78 7.92 -22.04
CA HIS A 23 6.38 9.02 -22.90
C HIS A 23 7.58 9.95 -23.10
N ASN A 24 7.97 10.17 -24.36
CA ASN A 24 9.13 11.00 -24.73
C ASN A 24 10.45 10.65 -24.02
N GLY A 25 10.68 9.36 -23.74
CA GLY A 25 11.91 8.87 -23.10
C GLY A 25 11.91 8.91 -21.57
N GLU A 26 10.83 9.41 -20.95
CA GLU A 26 10.63 9.41 -19.50
C GLU A 26 9.42 8.57 -19.11
N LEU A 27 9.34 8.14 -17.84
CA LEU A 27 8.14 7.47 -17.34
C LEU A 27 7.12 8.53 -16.94
N TYR A 28 5.86 8.34 -17.35
CA TYR A 28 4.75 9.22 -17.04
C TYR A 28 3.65 8.47 -16.29
N GLU A 29 3.08 9.13 -15.28
CA GLU A 29 1.87 8.72 -14.57
C GLU A 29 0.63 9.26 -15.30
N PHE A 30 -0.28 8.37 -15.64
CA PHE A 30 -1.56 8.70 -16.25
C PHE A 30 -2.62 8.75 -15.15
N ARG A 31 -2.98 9.96 -14.73
CA ARG A 31 -3.86 10.24 -13.59
C ARG A 31 -5.16 10.89 -14.06
N PRO A 32 -6.25 10.77 -13.30
CA PRO A 32 -7.51 11.43 -13.64
C PRO A 32 -7.40 12.96 -13.79
N GLN A 33 -6.49 13.60 -13.04
CA GLN A 33 -6.26 15.05 -13.05
C GLN A 33 -5.30 15.51 -14.14
N GLY A 34 -4.69 14.59 -14.88
CA GLY A 34 -3.74 14.89 -15.95
C GLY A 34 -2.41 14.13 -15.83
N ASN A 35 -1.79 13.92 -16.98
CA ASN A 35 -0.55 13.16 -17.11
C ASN A 35 0.63 14.00 -16.63
N CYS A 36 1.55 13.39 -15.87
CA CYS A 36 2.79 14.04 -15.45
C CYS A 36 3.97 13.05 -15.48
N PRO A 37 5.22 13.53 -15.47
CA PRO A 37 6.37 12.66 -15.22
C PRO A 37 6.21 11.87 -13.92
N LEU A 38 6.79 10.67 -13.87
CA LEU A 38 6.82 9.82 -12.68
C LEU A 38 7.46 10.58 -11.52
N ARG A 39 6.69 10.75 -10.46
CA ARG A 39 7.07 11.53 -9.29
C ARG A 39 8.09 10.81 -8.46
N ASN A 40 8.92 11.60 -7.79
CA ASN A 40 10.00 11.12 -6.96
C ASN A 40 9.54 10.83 -5.51
N TYR A 41 8.53 9.96 -5.35
CA TYR A 41 7.91 9.65 -4.05
C TYR A 41 8.91 9.28 -2.94
N SER A 42 9.96 8.54 -3.27
CA SER A 42 10.96 8.05 -2.31
C SER A 42 11.99 9.10 -1.89
N THR A 43 12.06 10.26 -2.53
CA THR A 43 13.07 11.29 -2.25
C THR A 43 12.49 12.68 -2.01
N GLU A 44 11.37 13.03 -2.63
CA GLU A 44 10.73 14.34 -2.51
C GLU A 44 9.56 14.28 -1.52
N MET A 45 9.67 15.08 -0.45
CA MET A 45 8.71 15.05 0.66
C MET A 45 7.29 15.43 0.23
N GLU A 46 7.12 16.37 -0.70
CA GLU A 46 5.81 16.77 -1.21
C GLU A 46 5.04 15.55 -1.74
N TYR A 47 5.69 14.72 -2.56
CA TYR A 47 5.06 13.52 -3.12
C TYR A 47 4.95 12.39 -2.11
N ALA A 48 5.94 12.22 -1.21
CA ALA A 48 5.82 11.28 -0.09
C ALA A 48 4.61 11.62 0.79
N TRP A 49 4.32 12.91 1.00
CA TRP A 49 3.19 13.36 1.80
C TRP A 49 1.85 13.02 1.14
N GLU A 50 1.77 13.04 -0.20
CA GLU A 50 0.58 12.55 -0.91
C GLU A 50 0.31 11.07 -0.60
N VAL A 51 1.36 10.24 -0.57
CA VAL A 51 1.27 8.81 -0.18
C VAL A 51 0.79 8.69 1.26
N ALA A 52 1.36 9.48 2.17
CA ALA A 52 0.97 9.48 3.57
C ALA A 52 -0.50 9.88 3.77
N ALA A 53 -0.97 10.90 3.05
CA ALA A 53 -2.35 11.38 3.11
C ALA A 53 -3.35 10.38 2.52
N PHE A 54 -2.96 9.69 1.44
CA PHE A 54 -3.77 8.67 0.78
C PHE A 54 -3.91 7.41 1.64
N MET A 55 -2.78 6.88 2.12
CA MET A 55 -2.73 5.64 2.90
C MET A 55 -2.92 5.82 4.40
N LYS A 56 -3.10 7.06 4.88
CA LYS A 56 -3.18 7.43 6.30
C LYS A 56 -1.97 6.95 7.12
N VAL A 57 -0.78 7.15 6.55
CA VAL A 57 0.50 6.83 7.22
C VAL A 57 0.67 7.76 8.41
N THR A 58 0.98 7.18 9.56
CA THR A 58 1.49 7.90 10.73
C THR A 58 3.01 7.90 10.70
N LEU A 59 3.61 9.07 10.87
CA LEU A 59 5.06 9.25 10.84
C LEU A 59 5.52 9.85 12.18
N ILE A 60 6.45 9.16 12.85
CA ILE A 60 6.99 9.56 14.15
C ILE A 60 8.52 9.66 14.05
N PRO A 61 9.14 10.78 14.43
CA PRO A 61 10.59 10.84 14.59
C PRO A 61 11.01 10.00 15.81
N ILE A 62 12.05 9.20 15.65
CA ILE A 62 12.63 8.36 16.71
C ILE A 62 14.13 8.67 16.85
N VAL A 63 14.74 8.16 17.93
CA VAL A 63 16.12 8.48 18.29
C VAL A 63 17.10 8.13 17.16
N GLY A 64 18.11 9.01 16.98
CA GLY A 64 19.21 8.80 16.02
C GLY A 64 18.87 9.18 14.59
N ASP A 65 18.10 10.25 14.37
CA ASP A 65 17.69 10.75 13.05
C ASP A 65 16.89 9.74 12.20
N HIS A 66 16.21 8.81 12.88
CA HIS A 66 15.37 7.83 12.23
C HIS A 66 13.90 8.27 12.27
N TRP A 67 13.16 7.78 11.29
CA TRP A 67 11.73 7.99 11.15
C TRP A 67 11.03 6.65 11.16
N PHE A 68 10.01 6.54 11.99
CA PHE A 68 9.12 5.40 12.05
C PHE A 68 7.80 5.73 11.34
N ALA A 69 7.51 5.03 10.26
CA ALA A 69 6.28 5.16 9.51
C ALA A 69 5.44 3.90 9.66
N PHE A 70 4.14 4.05 9.93
CA PHE A 70 3.24 2.92 10.03
C PHE A 70 1.82 3.27 9.59
N ILE A 71 1.11 2.28 9.07
CA ILE A 71 -0.31 2.35 8.72
C ILE A 71 -1.05 1.38 9.65
N GLY A 72 -2.26 1.75 10.09
CA GLY A 72 -3.11 0.90 10.94
C GLY A 72 -3.56 -0.40 10.27
N SER A 73 -4.64 -1.02 10.76
CA SER A 73 -5.13 -2.28 10.16
C SER A 73 -5.45 -2.12 8.67
N ALA A 74 -5.27 -3.19 7.90
CA ALA A 74 -5.56 -3.23 6.46
C ALA A 74 -7.00 -2.80 6.13
N ASP A 75 -7.92 -3.07 7.05
CA ASP A 75 -9.36 -2.87 6.88
C ASP A 75 -9.83 -1.45 7.24
N ASN A 76 -9.00 -0.66 7.93
CA ASN A 76 -9.39 0.66 8.43
C ASN A 76 -8.73 1.79 7.61
N ALA A 77 -9.54 2.77 7.21
CA ALA A 77 -9.13 3.96 6.46
C ALA A 77 -8.46 5.02 7.38
N GLY A 78 -7.53 4.60 8.21
CA GLY A 78 -6.85 5.42 9.22
C GLY A 78 -7.24 5.07 10.66
N TRP A 79 -6.87 5.94 11.60
CA TRP A 79 -7.13 5.76 13.02
C TRP A 79 -8.47 6.38 13.42
N GLU A 80 -9.29 5.63 14.15
CA GLU A 80 -10.59 6.10 14.63
C GLU A 80 -10.45 7.21 15.69
N SER A 81 -9.39 7.15 16.50
CA SER A 81 -9.08 8.14 17.52
C SER A 81 -7.59 8.16 17.85
N PRO A 82 -7.07 9.22 18.49
CA PRO A 82 -5.71 9.23 19.03
C PRO A 82 -5.44 8.08 19.99
N GLN A 83 -6.45 7.70 20.78
CA GLN A 83 -6.37 6.59 21.74
C GLN A 83 -6.10 5.26 21.02
N ALA A 84 -6.76 5.01 19.89
CA ALA A 84 -6.52 3.81 19.08
C ALA A 84 -5.07 3.71 18.57
N VAL A 85 -4.44 4.85 18.26
CA VAL A 85 -3.01 4.89 17.89
C VAL A 85 -2.13 4.46 19.06
N LEU A 86 -2.40 5.00 20.25
CA LEU A 86 -1.63 4.69 21.45
C LEU A 86 -1.79 3.23 21.86
N GLU A 87 -3.00 2.69 21.77
CA GLU A 87 -3.28 1.27 22.02
C GLU A 87 -2.54 0.38 21.04
N PHE A 88 -2.52 0.74 19.75
CA PHE A 88 -1.75 0.03 18.74
C PHE A 88 -0.25 0.05 19.05
N LEU A 89 0.31 1.21 19.40
CA LEU A 89 1.73 1.34 19.78
C LEU A 89 2.06 0.52 21.03
N ASN A 90 1.18 0.54 22.04
CA ASN A 90 1.33 -0.23 23.27
C ASN A 90 1.24 -1.74 23.04
N ALA A 91 0.39 -2.17 22.10
CA ALA A 91 0.28 -3.59 21.73
C ALA A 91 1.56 -4.11 21.06
N GLY A 92 2.35 -3.23 20.42
CA GLY A 92 3.62 -3.59 19.79
C GLY A 92 3.50 -4.54 18.59
N VAL A 93 2.28 -4.77 18.08
CA VAL A 93 2.00 -5.73 17.00
C VAL A 93 2.22 -5.05 15.64
N PHE A 94 3.45 -4.68 15.35
CA PHE A 94 3.81 -4.06 14.07
C PHE A 94 3.82 -5.04 12.89
N SER A 95 3.82 -6.35 13.17
CA SER A 95 3.74 -7.41 12.15
C SER A 95 2.45 -7.35 11.34
N VAL A 96 1.37 -6.80 11.92
CA VAL A 96 0.09 -6.65 11.25
C VAL A 96 -0.09 -5.28 10.59
N ALA A 97 0.87 -4.36 10.74
CA ALA A 97 0.85 -3.05 10.12
C ALA A 97 1.84 -2.98 8.95
N GLY A 98 1.56 -2.08 8.00
CA GLY A 98 2.59 -1.62 7.07
C GLY A 98 3.54 -0.71 7.84
N ALA A 99 4.62 -1.25 8.39
CA ALA A 99 5.54 -0.54 9.28
C ALA A 99 6.99 -0.53 8.76
N ALA A 100 7.66 0.63 8.82
CA ALA A 100 9.03 0.81 8.35
C ALA A 100 9.80 1.84 9.18
N VAL A 101 11.12 1.63 9.29
CA VAL A 101 12.07 2.57 9.91
C VAL A 101 13.10 2.96 8.85
N ASN A 102 13.39 4.25 8.71
CA ASN A 102 14.43 4.74 7.81
C ASN A 102 14.98 6.10 8.26
N ILE A 103 16.21 6.45 7.87
CA ILE A 103 16.78 7.78 8.09
C ILE A 103 16.08 8.82 7.20
N ASN A 104 15.68 8.43 5.99
CA ASN A 104 14.91 9.30 5.11
C ASN A 104 13.40 9.09 5.35
N PRO A 105 12.66 10.14 5.75
CA PRO A 105 11.23 10.03 6.02
C PRO A 105 10.42 9.65 4.77
N CYS A 106 10.81 10.11 3.58
CA CYS A 106 10.15 9.75 2.32
C CYS A 106 10.23 8.24 2.07
N LEU A 107 11.41 7.64 2.33
CA LEU A 107 11.60 6.19 2.23
C LEU A 107 10.82 5.44 3.31
N ALA A 108 10.76 5.95 4.53
CA ALA A 108 9.95 5.34 5.59
C ALA A 108 8.47 5.27 5.17
N ILE A 109 7.90 6.39 4.70
CA ILE A 109 6.52 6.47 4.22
C ILE A 109 6.27 5.47 3.08
N CYS A 110 7.08 5.53 2.02
CA CYS A 110 6.87 4.68 0.84
C CYS A 110 7.03 3.20 1.17
N THR A 111 7.98 2.85 2.03
CA THR A 111 8.20 1.46 2.44
C THR A 111 7.04 0.94 3.28
N ALA A 112 6.51 1.74 4.21
CA ALA A 112 5.33 1.40 4.99
C ALA A 112 4.10 1.16 4.09
N ALA A 113 3.89 2.04 3.10
CA ALA A 113 2.81 1.92 2.13
C ALA A 113 2.90 0.62 1.30
N ILE A 114 4.07 0.31 0.74
CA ILE A 114 4.27 -0.91 -0.02
C ILE A 114 4.07 -2.16 0.84
N LYS A 115 4.61 -2.19 2.07
CA LYS A 115 4.38 -3.31 2.99
C LYS A 115 2.89 -3.53 3.28
N MET A 116 2.12 -2.45 3.40
CA MET A 116 0.67 -2.55 3.58
C MET A 116 -0.01 -3.16 2.35
N VAL A 117 0.34 -2.71 1.14
CA VAL A 117 -0.22 -3.26 -0.10
C VAL A 117 0.12 -4.74 -0.28
N GLU A 118 1.38 -5.11 -0.05
CA GLU A 118 1.82 -6.51 -0.11
C GLU A 118 1.06 -7.37 0.90
N LYS A 119 0.79 -6.84 2.09
CA LYS A 119 -0.01 -7.53 3.10
C LYS A 119 -1.47 -7.71 2.64
N LYS A 120 -2.10 -6.67 2.11
CA LYS A 120 -3.48 -6.74 1.57
C LYS A 120 -3.59 -7.82 0.49
N LYS A 121 -2.69 -7.81 -0.49
CA LYS A 121 -2.64 -8.82 -1.56
C LYS A 121 -2.50 -10.25 -1.03
N ARG A 122 -1.68 -10.46 0.00
CA ARG A 122 -1.53 -11.78 0.64
C ARG A 122 -2.81 -12.24 1.34
N LEU A 123 -3.49 -11.34 2.04
CA LEU A 123 -4.77 -11.66 2.72
C LEU A 123 -5.88 -11.96 1.72
N GLU A 124 -5.99 -11.17 0.65
CA GLU A 124 -6.96 -11.40 -0.43
C GLU A 124 -6.75 -12.75 -1.12
N THR A 125 -5.48 -13.09 -1.39
CA THR A 125 -5.12 -14.39 -1.98
C THR A 125 -5.49 -15.54 -1.04
N ALA A 126 -5.14 -15.44 0.24
CA ALA A 126 -5.47 -16.45 1.24
C ALA A 126 -7.00 -16.63 1.41
N LEU A 127 -7.78 -15.55 1.31
CA LEU A 127 -9.24 -15.62 1.37
C LEU A 127 -9.83 -16.30 0.11
N SER A 128 -9.27 -16.01 -1.07
CA SER A 128 -9.70 -16.65 -2.32
C SER A 128 -9.45 -18.16 -2.33
N GLU A 129 -8.38 -18.64 -1.69
CA GLU A 129 -8.05 -20.07 -1.58
C GLU A 129 -8.98 -20.85 -0.63
N LEU A 130 -9.69 -20.15 0.27
CA LEU A 130 -10.62 -20.75 1.23
C LEU A 130 -12.06 -20.87 0.69
N THR A 131 -12.32 -20.38 -0.52
CA THR A 131 -13.66 -20.45 -1.13
C THR A 131 -13.77 -21.75 -1.94
N PRO A 132 -14.62 -22.72 -1.54
CA PRO A 132 -14.78 -23.94 -2.32
C PRO A 132 -15.34 -23.61 -3.71
N PRO A 133 -14.96 -24.36 -4.76
CA PRO A 133 -15.50 -24.15 -6.10
C PRO A 133 -17.04 -24.27 -6.05
N PRO A 134 -17.77 -23.51 -6.90
CA PRO A 134 -19.22 -23.61 -6.95
C PRO A 134 -19.62 -25.06 -7.20
N GLU A 135 -20.46 -25.59 -6.31
CA GLU A 135 -21.05 -26.92 -6.43
C GLU A 135 -21.77 -27.00 -7.78
N ILE A 136 -21.26 -27.82 -8.69
CA ILE A 136 -21.87 -28.06 -9.99
C ILE A 136 -23.21 -28.74 -9.71
N GLN A 137 -24.30 -27.97 -9.76
CA GLN A 137 -25.65 -28.52 -9.78
C GLN A 137 -25.81 -29.28 -11.09
N LEU A 138 -25.59 -30.60 -11.03
CA LEU A 138 -26.00 -31.50 -12.11
C LEU A 138 -27.52 -31.36 -12.27
N PRO A 139 -28.04 -31.12 -13.48
CA PRO A 139 -29.47 -31.07 -13.69
C PRO A 139 -30.08 -32.43 -13.33
N GLU A 140 -30.86 -32.43 -12.26
CA GLU A 140 -31.69 -33.56 -11.87
C GLU A 140 -32.82 -33.66 -12.90
N ASN A 141 -32.95 -34.85 -13.50
CA ASN A 141 -33.99 -35.30 -14.44
C ASN A 141 -33.76 -34.97 -15.91
N ALA A 142 -32.92 -35.79 -16.55
CA ALA A 142 -33.25 -36.27 -17.89
C ALA A 142 -34.30 -37.37 -17.74
N ASP A 143 -35.55 -37.03 -18.04
CA ASP A 143 -36.65 -37.98 -18.21
C ASP A 143 -36.21 -39.13 -19.14
N VAL A 144 -36.22 -40.36 -18.61
CA VAL A 144 -36.15 -41.58 -19.42
C VAL A 144 -37.47 -42.31 -19.24
N HIS A 145 -38.27 -42.22 -20.31
CA HIS A 145 -39.33 -43.11 -20.81
C HIS A 145 -39.89 -44.21 -19.92
#